data_AF-A0AA49FIP1-F1
#
_entry.id   AF-A0AA49FIP1-F1
#
_cell.length_a   1.000
_cell.length_b   1.000
_cell.length_c   1.000
_cell.angle_alpha   90.00
_cell.angle_beta   90.00
_cell.angle_gamma   90.00
#
_symmetry.space_group_name_H-M   'P 1'
#
loop_
_entity.id
_entity.type
_entity.pdbx_description
1 polymer ?
#
loop_
_entity_poly.entity_id
_entity_poly.type
_entity_poly.pdbx_seq_one_letter_code
_entity_poly.pdbx_strand_id
1 'polypeptide(L)'
;MANEFVELLQRAFADGHLQLITSGKTEKIRYVAVNVAEKWSDPEEKIRAAYYAELIYRYGYKPECIGVEVTVPDRTPVDRADLVVFRDKEQTKPFGVIECKRDAVSDTEFKQAVEQAFGNGHAHKFRAEYIGVIAGQTRAFYDCSDRFGVLEREANIGAPPRGVRVDAVRFATRRRACIQSDQGGYRRGQYQAQAT
;
A
#
# COMPACT_ATOMS: atom_id res chain seq x y z
N MET A 1 -7.06 17.86 -4.98
CA MET A 1 -6.51 16.68 -4.27
C MET A 1 -7.49 15.51 -4.25
N ALA A 2 -8.76 15.65 -3.82
CA ALA A 2 -9.77 14.58 -3.97
C ALA A 2 -9.98 14.10 -5.42
N ASN A 3 -9.74 14.98 -6.39
CA ASN A 3 -9.86 14.70 -7.82
C ASN A 3 -8.83 13.68 -8.34
N GLU A 4 -7.60 13.65 -7.79
CA GLU A 4 -6.52 12.81 -8.30
C GLU A 4 -6.82 11.31 -8.09
N PHE A 5 -7.30 10.92 -6.91
CA PHE A 5 -7.67 9.52 -6.65
C PHE A 5 -8.77 9.01 -7.56
N VAL A 6 -9.78 9.84 -7.83
CA VAL A 6 -10.88 9.50 -8.73
C VAL A 6 -10.37 9.33 -10.16
N GLU A 7 -9.49 10.21 -10.63
CA GLU A 7 -8.85 10.10 -11.95
C GLU A 7 -8.03 8.81 -12.09
N LEU A 8 -7.20 8.49 -11.09
CA LEU A 8 -6.38 7.26 -11.11
C LEU A 8 -7.24 5.99 -11.09
N LEU A 9 -8.29 5.99 -10.28
CA LEU A 9 -9.23 4.87 -10.20
C LEU A 9 -10.00 4.68 -11.51
N GLN A 10 -10.50 5.77 -12.10
CA GLN A 10 -11.15 5.74 -13.43
C GLN A 10 -10.20 5.22 -14.51
N ARG A 11 -8.94 5.65 -14.48
CA ARG A 11 -7.91 5.14 -15.39
C ARG A 11 -7.66 3.65 -15.19
N ALA A 12 -7.59 3.18 -13.95
CA ALA A 12 -7.42 1.75 -13.65
C ALA A 12 -8.58 0.88 -14.19
N PHE A 13 -9.82 1.40 -14.19
CA PHE A 13 -10.94 0.76 -14.87
C PHE A 13 -10.79 0.78 -16.39
N ALA A 14 -10.41 1.92 -16.97
CA ALA A 14 -10.27 2.09 -18.41
C ALA A 14 -9.15 1.21 -19.00
N ASP A 15 -8.02 1.11 -18.31
CA ASP A 15 -6.87 0.29 -18.73
C ASP A 15 -7.04 -1.20 -18.38
N GLY A 16 -8.16 -1.59 -17.74
CA GLY A 16 -8.48 -2.97 -17.42
C GLY A 16 -7.68 -3.56 -16.25
N HIS A 17 -7.10 -2.73 -15.38
CA HIS A 17 -6.46 -3.19 -14.14
C HIS A 17 -7.48 -3.48 -13.03
N LEU A 18 -8.60 -2.77 -13.05
CA LEU A 18 -9.76 -2.98 -12.18
C LEU A 18 -11.00 -3.23 -13.04
N GLN A 19 -11.92 -4.04 -12.53
CA GLN A 19 -13.20 -4.30 -13.19
C GLN A 19 -14.33 -4.26 -12.16
N LEU A 20 -15.38 -3.48 -12.42
CA LEU A 20 -16.61 -3.56 -11.64
C LEU A 20 -17.49 -4.69 -12.17
N ILE A 21 -17.92 -5.58 -11.29
CA ILE A 21 -18.77 -6.73 -11.59
C ILE A 21 -20.07 -6.54 -10.83
N THR A 22 -21.16 -6.30 -11.57
CA THR A 22 -22.49 -6.13 -11.01
C THR A 22 -23.30 -7.41 -11.18
N SER A 23 -23.85 -7.92 -10.09
CA SER A 23 -24.79 -9.04 -10.07
C SER A 23 -26.02 -8.63 -9.25
N GLY A 24 -27.10 -8.28 -9.94
CA GLY A 24 -28.32 -7.76 -9.32
C GLY A 24 -28.05 -6.46 -8.54
N LYS A 25 -28.28 -6.48 -7.22
CA LYS A 25 -28.03 -5.35 -6.31
C LYS A 25 -26.63 -5.34 -5.69
N THR A 26 -25.79 -6.32 -6.04
CA THR A 26 -24.45 -6.45 -5.48
C THR A 26 -23.40 -6.05 -6.50
N GLU A 27 -22.40 -5.32 -6.02
CA GLU A 27 -21.24 -4.91 -6.81
C GLU A 27 -19.97 -5.44 -6.15
N LYS A 28 -19.11 -6.01 -6.99
CA LYS A 28 -17.75 -6.39 -6.61
C LYS A 28 -16.76 -5.68 -7.49
N ILE A 29 -15.60 -5.35 -6.94
CA ILE A 29 -14.46 -4.91 -7.71
C ILE A 29 -13.50 -6.09 -7.87
N ARG A 30 -13.03 -6.34 -9.08
CA ARG A 30 -12.02 -7.34 -9.40
C ARG A 30 -10.69 -6.66 -9.71
N TYR A 31 -9.64 -7.10 -9.03
CA TYR A 31 -8.24 -6.81 -9.32
C TYR A 31 -7.76 -7.81 -10.38
N VAL A 32 -7.66 -7.35 -11.62
CA VAL A 32 -7.55 -8.25 -12.78
C VAL A 32 -6.25 -9.05 -12.77
N ALA A 33 -5.13 -8.43 -12.38
CA ALA A 33 -3.81 -9.06 -12.41
C ALA A 33 -3.65 -10.25 -11.45
N VAL A 34 -4.36 -10.23 -10.31
CA VAL A 34 -4.31 -11.28 -9.28
C VAL A 34 -5.61 -12.09 -9.17
N ASN A 35 -6.62 -11.75 -9.98
CA ASN A 35 -7.94 -12.38 -9.99
C ASN A 35 -8.63 -12.46 -8.61
N VAL A 36 -8.46 -11.42 -7.80
CA VAL A 36 -9.14 -11.24 -6.51
C VAL A 36 -10.34 -10.34 -6.70
N ALA A 37 -11.46 -10.64 -6.04
CA ALA A 37 -12.67 -9.82 -6.13
C ALA A 37 -13.34 -9.61 -4.79
N GLU A 38 -13.52 -8.34 -4.42
CA GLU A 38 -14.03 -7.91 -3.12
C GLU A 38 -15.26 -7.01 -3.24
N LYS A 39 -15.97 -6.81 -2.13
CA LYS A 39 -17.26 -6.12 -2.10
C LYS A 39 -17.09 -4.61 -2.28
N TRP A 40 -17.58 -4.05 -3.38
CA TRP A 40 -17.39 -2.62 -3.69
C TRP A 40 -18.13 -1.67 -2.75
N SER A 41 -19.15 -2.15 -2.03
CA SER A 41 -19.84 -1.34 -1.02
C SER A 41 -19.00 -1.08 0.23
N ASP A 42 -17.91 -1.83 0.43
CA ASP A 42 -17.02 -1.64 1.58
C ASP A 42 -16.23 -0.32 1.40
N PRO A 43 -16.31 0.62 2.36
CA PRO A 43 -15.54 1.85 2.29
C PRO A 43 -14.02 1.63 2.33
N GLU A 44 -13.52 0.57 2.99
CA GLU A 44 -12.07 0.28 2.99
C GLU A 44 -11.61 -0.19 1.61
N GLU A 45 -12.44 -0.98 0.92
CA GLU A 45 -12.19 -1.46 -0.44
C GLU A 45 -12.03 -0.31 -1.45
N LYS A 46 -12.79 0.77 -1.28
CA LYS A 46 -12.64 1.96 -2.13
C LYS A 46 -11.27 2.63 -1.95
N ILE A 47 -10.76 2.67 -0.72
CA ILE A 47 -9.43 3.20 -0.42
C ILE A 47 -8.35 2.27 -0.96
N ARG A 48 -8.51 0.95 -0.78
CA ARG A 48 -7.62 -0.09 -1.31
C ARG A 48 -7.48 0.01 -2.83
N ALA A 49 -8.59 0.09 -3.55
CA ALA A 49 -8.61 0.20 -5.01
C ALA A 49 -7.98 1.51 -5.52
N ALA A 50 -8.25 2.62 -4.83
CA ALA A 50 -7.65 3.91 -5.17
C ALA A 50 -6.14 3.90 -4.97
N TYR A 51 -5.65 3.32 -3.86
CA TYR A 51 -4.22 3.23 -3.60
C TYR A 51 -3.51 2.22 -4.51
N TYR A 52 -4.18 1.12 -4.88
CA TYR A 52 -3.71 0.19 -5.91
C TYR A 52 -3.48 0.93 -7.25
N ALA A 53 -4.40 1.80 -7.66
CA ALA A 53 -4.23 2.64 -8.85
C ALA A 53 -3.07 3.65 -8.69
N GLU A 54 -2.88 4.23 -7.49
CA GLU A 54 -1.74 5.10 -7.19
C GLU A 54 -0.40 4.38 -7.32
N LEU A 55 -0.30 3.14 -6.81
CA LEU A 55 0.88 2.28 -6.98
C LEU A 55 1.22 2.07 -8.45
N ILE A 56 0.22 1.81 -9.30
CA ILE A 56 0.45 1.60 -10.73
C ILE A 56 0.88 2.90 -11.42
N TYR A 57 0.08 3.96 -11.33
CA TYR A 57 0.25 5.11 -12.21
C TYR A 57 1.19 6.19 -11.67
N ARG A 58 1.20 6.39 -10.35
CA ARG A 58 2.07 7.40 -9.74
C ARG A 58 3.46 6.86 -9.50
N TYR A 59 3.54 5.59 -9.09
CA TYR A 59 4.78 4.98 -8.66
C TYR A 59 5.32 3.93 -9.64
N GLY A 60 4.58 3.58 -10.68
CA GLY A 60 5.05 2.76 -11.79
C GLY A 60 5.12 1.26 -11.52
N TYR A 61 4.50 0.78 -10.43
CA TYR A 61 4.50 -0.66 -10.13
C TYR A 61 3.71 -1.43 -11.17
N LYS A 62 4.20 -2.61 -11.57
CA LYS A 62 3.43 -3.51 -12.40
C LYS A 62 2.26 -4.11 -11.59
N PRO A 63 1.04 -4.18 -12.15
CA PRO A 63 -0.12 -4.79 -11.50
C PRO A 63 0.15 -6.19 -10.94
N GLU A 64 0.88 -7.03 -11.68
CA GLU A 64 1.21 -8.41 -11.28
C GLU A 64 2.09 -8.49 -10.02
N CYS A 65 2.77 -7.39 -9.69
CA CYS A 65 3.68 -7.27 -8.56
C CYS A 65 3.00 -6.65 -7.33
N ILE A 66 1.67 -6.49 -7.35
CA ILE A 66 0.86 -6.02 -6.23
C ILE A 66 -0.15 -7.12 -5.88
N GLY A 67 0.07 -7.79 -4.76
CA GLY A 67 -0.89 -8.72 -4.19
C GLY A 67 -2.01 -7.98 -3.46
N VAL A 68 -3.19 -8.57 -3.47
CA VAL A 68 -4.41 -8.05 -2.83
C VAL A 68 -4.98 -9.15 -1.94
N GLU A 69 -5.38 -8.83 -0.71
CA GLU A 69 -5.90 -9.82 0.26
C GLU A 69 -4.95 -11.00 0.47
N VAL A 70 -3.65 -10.69 0.66
CA VAL A 70 -2.59 -11.71 0.71
C VAL A 70 -2.57 -12.35 2.09
N THR A 71 -2.75 -13.67 2.13
CA THR A 71 -2.68 -14.47 3.37
C THR A 71 -1.33 -14.28 4.07
N VAL A 72 -1.38 -13.91 5.35
CA VAL A 72 -0.20 -13.79 6.21
C VAL A 72 0.33 -15.20 6.52
N PRO A 73 1.62 -15.49 6.24
CA PRO A 73 2.21 -16.78 6.56
C PRO A 73 2.15 -17.09 8.06
N ASP A 74 1.99 -18.39 8.38
CA ASP A 74 2.11 -18.94 9.74
C ASP A 74 1.24 -18.23 10.80
N ARG A 75 0.03 -17.81 10.42
CA ARG A 75 -0.92 -17.13 11.31
C ARG A 75 -2.22 -17.92 11.49
N THR A 76 -2.56 -18.17 12.76
CA THR A 76 -3.83 -18.78 13.19
C THR A 76 -4.48 -17.88 14.26
N PRO A 77 -5.73 -17.43 14.07
CA PRO A 77 -6.58 -17.62 12.90
C PRO A 77 -5.98 -16.96 11.64
N VAL A 78 -6.41 -17.43 10.47
CA VAL A 78 -5.95 -16.89 9.17
C VAL A 78 -6.21 -15.39 9.14
N ASP A 79 -5.18 -14.65 8.77
CA ASP A 79 -5.25 -13.20 8.58
C ASP A 79 -4.73 -12.82 7.19
N ARG A 80 -5.12 -11.65 6.70
CA ARG A 80 -4.77 -11.16 5.37
C ARG A 80 -4.26 -9.73 5.47
N ALA A 81 -3.23 -9.43 4.69
CA ALA A 81 -2.81 -8.06 4.44
C ALA A 81 -3.56 -7.51 3.23
N ASP A 82 -4.03 -6.27 3.34
CA ASP A 82 -4.85 -5.63 2.30
C ASP A 82 -4.12 -5.55 0.96
N LEU A 83 -2.88 -5.04 0.98
CA LEU A 83 -1.99 -5.05 -0.18
C LEU A 83 -0.58 -5.44 0.22
N VAL A 84 0.06 -6.24 -0.62
CA VAL A 84 1.50 -6.53 -0.51
C VAL A 84 2.17 -6.20 -1.83
N VAL A 85 3.14 -5.31 -1.78
CA VAL A 85 3.97 -4.95 -2.93
C VAL A 85 5.16 -5.89 -2.98
N PHE A 86 5.43 -6.49 -4.14
CA PHE A 86 6.50 -7.45 -4.33
C PHE A 86 7.61 -6.92 -5.24
N ARG A 87 8.81 -7.49 -5.09
CA ARG A 87 9.95 -7.19 -5.97
C ARG A 87 9.87 -7.92 -7.31
N ASP A 88 9.06 -8.94 -7.40
CA ASP A 88 8.95 -9.89 -8.49
C ASP A 88 7.48 -10.21 -8.79
N LYS A 89 7.19 -10.61 -10.04
CA LYS A 89 5.82 -10.92 -10.49
C LYS A 89 5.30 -12.25 -9.96
N GLU A 90 6.23 -13.12 -9.55
CA GLU A 90 5.95 -14.40 -8.91
C GLU A 90 5.50 -14.23 -7.45
N GLN A 91 5.52 -13.00 -6.92
CA GLN A 91 5.10 -12.65 -5.56
C GLN A 91 5.86 -13.42 -4.47
N THR A 92 7.15 -13.69 -4.68
CA THR A 92 7.99 -14.43 -3.72
C THR A 92 8.81 -13.53 -2.80
N LYS A 93 8.98 -12.25 -3.16
CA LYS A 93 9.82 -11.29 -2.43
C LYS A 93 8.99 -10.07 -2.00
N PRO A 94 8.27 -10.14 -0.87
CA PRO A 94 7.56 -9.00 -0.33
C PRO A 94 8.51 -7.81 -0.11
N PHE A 95 8.05 -6.64 -0.48
CA PHE A 95 8.77 -5.37 -0.35
C PHE A 95 8.07 -4.44 0.63
N GLY A 96 6.76 -4.30 0.50
CA GLY A 96 5.95 -3.44 1.36
C GLY A 96 4.62 -4.10 1.73
N VAL A 97 4.20 -3.95 2.98
CA VAL A 97 2.85 -4.35 3.43
C VAL A 97 2.04 -3.08 3.69
N ILE A 98 0.84 -3.01 3.13
CA ILE A 98 -0.04 -1.85 3.27
C ILE A 98 -1.36 -2.33 3.88
N GLU A 99 -1.79 -1.63 4.93
CA GLU A 99 -3.13 -1.73 5.48
C GLU A 99 -3.97 -0.51 5.05
N CYS A 100 -5.19 -0.77 4.64
CA CYS A 100 -6.16 0.21 4.23
C CYS A 100 -7.26 0.33 5.29
N LYS A 101 -7.73 1.56 5.47
CA LYS A 101 -8.83 1.91 6.35
C LYS A 101 -9.74 2.86 5.60
N ARG A 102 -11.01 2.91 6.01
CA ARG A 102 -11.96 3.90 5.48
C ARG A 102 -11.42 5.31 5.69
N ASP A 103 -11.90 6.26 4.89
CA ASP A 103 -11.61 7.66 5.14
C ASP A 103 -12.19 8.09 6.50
N ALA A 104 -11.58 9.12 7.11
CA ALA A 104 -11.97 9.66 8.42
C ALA A 104 -12.11 8.60 9.55
N VAL A 105 -11.17 7.65 9.63
CA VAL A 105 -11.00 6.83 10.85
C VAL A 105 -10.52 7.66 12.03
N SER A 106 -10.83 7.19 13.24
CA SER A 106 -10.29 7.78 14.47
C SER A 106 -8.78 7.54 14.58
N ASP A 107 -8.10 8.38 15.36
CA ASP A 107 -6.68 8.21 15.67
C ASP A 107 -6.39 6.84 16.31
N THR A 108 -7.33 6.32 17.09
CA THR A 108 -7.20 4.99 17.73
C THR A 108 -7.25 3.88 16.69
N GLU A 109 -8.22 3.90 15.78
CA GLU A 109 -8.30 2.94 14.67
C GLU A 109 -7.06 3.02 13.77
N PHE A 110 -6.58 4.24 13.50
CA PHE A 110 -5.38 4.45 12.69
C PHE A 110 -4.13 3.88 13.36
N LYS A 111 -3.94 4.12 14.67
CA LYS A 111 -2.84 3.53 15.45
C LYS A 111 -2.91 2.00 15.46
N GLN A 112 -4.10 1.43 15.62
CA GLN A 112 -4.29 -0.02 15.55
C GLN A 112 -3.92 -0.58 14.17
N ALA A 113 -4.26 0.13 13.08
CA ALA A 113 -3.85 -0.26 11.73
C ALA A 113 -2.32 -0.21 11.56
N VAL A 114 -1.63 0.75 12.19
CA VAL A 114 -0.15 0.80 12.19
C VAL A 114 0.43 -0.42 12.91
N GLU A 115 -0.11 -0.79 14.08
CA GLU A 115 0.31 -1.99 14.81
C GLU A 115 0.04 -3.28 14.01
N GLN A 116 -1.09 -3.35 13.29
CA GLN A 116 -1.39 -4.47 12.39
C GLN A 116 -0.38 -4.56 11.24
N ALA A 117 -0.08 -3.42 10.59
CA ALA A 117 0.90 -3.35 9.51
C ALA A 117 2.30 -3.79 9.97
N PHE A 118 2.77 -3.34 11.14
CA PHE A 118 4.02 -3.81 11.75
C PHE A 118 3.96 -5.30 12.10
N GLY A 119 2.83 -5.75 12.67
CA GLY A 119 2.57 -7.14 12.98
C GLY A 119 2.68 -8.02 11.75
N ASN A 120 2.16 -7.59 10.59
CA ASN A 120 2.15 -8.32 9.32
C ASN A 120 3.49 -8.23 8.57
N GLY A 121 4.14 -7.07 8.57
CA GLY A 121 5.43 -6.84 7.90
C GLY A 121 6.64 -7.54 8.54
N HIS A 122 6.48 -8.13 9.74
CA HIS A 122 7.58 -8.70 10.53
C HIS A 122 8.42 -9.75 9.79
N ALA A 123 9.66 -9.94 10.25
CA ALA A 123 10.61 -10.90 9.70
C ALA A 123 10.18 -12.38 9.77
N HIS A 124 9.19 -12.71 10.60
CA HIS A 124 8.64 -14.07 10.68
C HIS A 124 7.44 -14.28 9.76
N LYS A 125 6.94 -13.21 9.14
CA LYS A 125 5.81 -13.21 8.21
C LYS A 125 6.28 -12.76 6.85
N PHE A 126 5.94 -11.53 6.42
CA PHE A 126 6.31 -11.05 5.09
C PHE A 126 7.76 -10.58 4.94
N ARG A 127 8.51 -10.32 6.04
CA ARG A 127 9.88 -9.76 5.96
C ARG A 127 9.94 -8.49 5.11
N ALA A 128 8.90 -7.67 5.18
CA ALA A 128 8.78 -6.48 4.36
C ALA A 128 9.78 -5.41 4.82
N GLU A 129 10.43 -4.73 3.87
CA GLU A 129 11.32 -3.61 4.18
C GLU A 129 10.54 -2.36 4.57
N TYR A 130 9.27 -2.29 4.15
CA TYR A 130 8.41 -1.17 4.42
C TYR A 130 7.03 -1.61 4.88
N ILE A 131 6.40 -0.78 5.70
CA ILE A 131 4.98 -0.91 6.02
C ILE A 131 4.29 0.44 5.80
N GLY A 132 2.99 0.40 5.50
CA GLY A 132 2.19 1.59 5.33
C GLY A 132 0.74 1.41 5.78
N VAL A 133 0.12 2.52 6.16
CA VAL A 133 -1.31 2.60 6.45
C VAL A 133 -1.91 3.74 5.64
N ILE A 134 -3.00 3.46 4.93
CA ILE A 134 -3.73 4.42 4.09
C ILE A 134 -5.17 4.52 4.57
N ALA A 135 -5.59 5.72 4.96
CA ALA A 135 -6.95 6.05 5.35
C ALA A 135 -7.39 7.33 4.63
N GLY A 136 -7.80 7.19 3.36
CA GLY A 136 -8.05 8.34 2.49
C GLY A 136 -6.78 9.18 2.31
N GLN A 137 -6.82 10.44 2.77
CA GLN A 137 -5.67 11.35 2.71
C GLN A 137 -4.68 11.15 3.87
N THR A 138 -5.12 10.53 4.96
CA THR A 138 -4.28 10.25 6.13
C THR A 138 -3.45 9.03 5.85
N ARG A 139 -2.12 9.16 5.92
CA ARG A 139 -1.19 8.07 5.62
C ARG A 139 0.06 8.10 6.49
N ALA A 140 0.59 6.92 6.75
CA ALA A 140 1.84 6.73 7.45
C ALA A 140 2.63 5.62 6.79
N PHE A 141 3.93 5.83 6.60
CA PHE A 141 4.85 4.84 6.07
C PHE A 141 6.06 4.74 6.98
N TYR A 142 6.58 3.53 7.13
CA TYR A 142 7.76 3.26 7.94
C TYR A 142 8.74 2.38 7.16
N ASP A 143 10.02 2.73 7.25
CA ASP A 143 11.14 1.91 6.79
C ASP A 143 11.55 0.99 7.94
N CYS A 144 11.27 -0.30 7.77
CA CYS A 144 11.55 -1.38 8.71
C CYS A 144 12.86 -2.10 8.36
N SER A 145 13.59 -1.66 7.34
CA SER A 145 14.85 -2.30 6.96
C SER A 145 15.91 -2.10 8.04
N ASP A 146 16.87 -3.04 8.13
CA ASP A 146 17.98 -3.03 9.09
C ASP A 146 19.04 -1.94 8.81
N ARG A 147 18.69 -0.94 8.00
CA ARG A 147 19.57 0.17 7.60
C ARG A 147 19.63 1.30 8.62
N PHE A 148 18.75 1.30 9.61
CA PHE A 148 18.78 2.25 10.72
C PHE A 148 19.26 1.52 11.97
N GLY A 149 20.26 2.08 12.65
CA GLY A 149 20.82 1.48 13.85
C GLY A 149 19.74 1.32 14.93
N VAL A 150 19.88 0.31 15.78
CA VAL A 150 18.90 0.01 16.87
C VAL A 150 18.59 1.25 17.71
N LEU A 151 19.59 2.12 17.94
CA LEU A 151 19.44 3.36 18.70
C LEU A 151 18.65 4.46 17.97
N GLU A 152 18.64 4.49 16.63
CA GLU A 152 17.80 5.41 15.84
C GLU A 152 16.33 4.97 15.85
N ARG A 153 16.08 3.68 16.07
CA ARG A 153 14.74 3.12 16.26
C ARG A 153 14.18 3.50 17.65
N GLU A 154 15.01 3.59 18.69
CA GLU A 154 14.59 3.87 20.07
C GLU A 154 14.20 5.33 20.35
N ALA A 155 14.59 6.31 19.52
CA ALA A 155 14.28 7.73 19.75
C ALA A 155 12.79 8.11 19.60
N ASN A 156 11.91 7.17 19.24
CA ASN A 156 10.45 7.35 19.18
C ASN A 156 9.75 6.73 20.42
N ILE A 157 9.95 7.35 21.60
CA ILE A 157 9.59 6.81 22.93
C ILE A 157 8.07 6.98 23.25
N GLY A 158 7.20 6.27 22.52
CA GLY A 158 5.76 6.27 22.85
C GLY A 158 4.93 5.08 22.37
N ALA A 159 5.45 4.28 21.46
CA ALA A 159 4.96 2.98 21.00
C ALA A 159 6.15 2.27 20.31
N PRO A 160 6.29 0.93 20.33
CA PRO A 160 7.56 0.27 20.02
C PRO A 160 7.99 0.54 18.57
N PRO A 161 9.04 1.34 18.28
CA PRO A 161 9.33 1.69 16.89
C PRO A 161 10.27 0.62 16.33
N ARG A 162 9.75 -0.30 15.51
CA ARG A 162 10.59 -1.20 14.71
C ARG A 162 11.02 -0.58 13.37
N GLY A 163 10.57 0.65 13.05
CA GLY A 163 10.88 1.33 11.80
C GLY A 163 10.87 2.86 11.88
N VAL A 164 11.52 3.52 10.92
CA VAL A 164 11.66 4.98 10.82
C VAL A 164 10.57 5.54 9.91
N ARG A 165 9.84 6.58 10.35
CA ARG A 165 8.79 7.20 9.53
C ARG A 165 9.41 7.80 8.25
N VAL A 166 8.80 7.48 7.11
CA VAL A 166 9.22 7.97 5.78
C VAL A 166 8.03 8.55 5.03
N ASP A 167 8.30 9.31 3.97
CA ASP A 167 7.25 9.77 3.05
C ASP A 167 6.85 8.65 2.05
N ALA A 168 5.70 8.85 1.39
CA ALA A 168 5.17 7.91 0.41
C ALA A 168 6.12 7.72 -0.79
N VAL A 169 6.84 8.77 -1.17
CA VAL A 169 7.79 8.72 -2.29
C VAL A 169 8.96 7.82 -1.95
N ARG A 170 9.52 7.90 -0.73
CA ARG A 170 10.63 7.05 -0.29
C ARG A 170 10.20 5.59 -0.11
N PHE A 171 8.97 5.34 0.33
CA PHE A 171 8.35 4.01 0.27
C PHE A 171 8.32 3.50 -1.17
N ALA A 172 7.82 4.31 -2.10
CA ALA A 172 7.47 3.86 -3.44
C ALA A 172 8.62 3.84 -4.46
N THR A 173 9.67 4.65 -4.32
CA THR A 173 10.66 4.92 -5.38
C THR A 173 12.04 4.29 -5.19
N ARG A 174 12.28 3.54 -4.11
CA ARG A 174 13.56 2.83 -3.96
C ARG A 174 13.63 1.67 -4.96
N ARG A 175 14.39 1.92 -6.04
CA ARG A 175 14.70 1.14 -7.27
C ARG A 175 14.92 -0.39 -7.14
N ARG A 176 14.00 -1.13 -6.53
CA ARG A 176 14.11 -2.59 -6.39
C ARG A 176 12.75 -3.30 -6.40
N ALA A 177 11.67 -2.58 -6.67
CA ALA A 177 10.40 -3.21 -6.94
C ALA A 177 10.17 -3.36 -8.44
N CYS A 178 9.31 -4.31 -8.80
CA CYS A 178 8.94 -4.65 -10.16
C CYS A 178 8.18 -3.49 -10.82
N ILE A 179 8.93 -2.51 -11.33
CA ILE A 179 8.44 -1.29 -11.96
C ILE A 179 8.40 -1.47 -13.48
N GLN A 180 7.43 -0.85 -14.15
CA GLN A 180 7.36 -0.80 -15.61
C GLN A 180 8.60 -0.11 -16.18
N SER A 181 9.33 -0.80 -17.05
CA SER A 181 10.44 -0.21 -17.81
C SER A 181 9.84 0.74 -18.86
N ASP A 182 10.07 2.04 -18.68
CA ASP A 182 9.74 3.14 -19.60
C ASP A 182 8.26 3.28 -20.02
N GLN A 183 7.54 4.13 -19.27
CA GLN A 183 6.73 5.17 -19.89
C GLN A 183 7.29 6.53 -19.44
N GLY A 184 7.81 7.30 -20.40
CA GLY A 184 8.50 8.55 -20.17
C GLY A 184 7.67 9.57 -19.41
N GLY A 185 8.30 10.24 -18.44
CA GLY A 185 7.70 11.45 -17.85
C GLY A 185 8.03 11.77 -16.40
N TYR A 186 8.83 11.02 -15.64
CA TYR A 186 9.25 11.50 -14.32
C TYR A 186 10.42 12.50 -14.45
N ARG A 187 10.12 13.74 -14.85
CA ARG A 187 11.07 14.85 -14.75
C ARG A 187 11.37 15.09 -13.26
N ARG A 188 12.58 14.75 -12.84
CA ARG A 188 13.19 15.27 -11.62
C ARG A 188 13.12 16.79 -11.65
N GLY A 189 12.33 17.38 -10.75
CA GLY A 189 12.39 18.80 -10.47
C GLY A 189 11.02 19.41 -10.28
N GLN A 190 10.67 19.61 -9.00
CA GLN A 190 9.99 20.78 -8.42
C GLN A 190 9.11 20.35 -7.24
N TYR A 191 9.76 20.15 -6.09
CA TYR A 191 9.19 20.56 -4.80
C TYR A 191 10.29 21.35 -4.12
N GLN A 192 10.40 22.63 -4.47
CA GLN A 192 11.03 23.59 -3.57
C GLN A 192 10.07 23.81 -2.41
N ALA A 193 10.64 23.74 -1.22
CA ALA A 193 10.02 24.08 0.04
C ALA A 193 9.31 25.44 -0.05
N GLN A 194 8.11 25.51 0.50
CA GLN A 194 7.62 26.75 1.09
C GLN A 194 7.37 26.44 2.57
N ALA A 195 8.41 26.75 3.35
CA ALA A 195 8.25 27.08 4.75
C ALA A 195 7.65 28.48 4.83
N THR A 196 6.59 28.61 5.63
CA THR A 196 6.20 29.87 6.28
C THR A 196 6.24 29.61 7.77
#